data_AF-A0A9D8JSL6-F1
#
_entry.id   AF-A0A9D8JSL6-F1
#
_cell.length_a   1.000
_cell.length_b   1.000
_cell.length_c   1.000
_cell.angle_alpha   90.00
_cell.angle_beta   90.00
_cell.angle_gamma   90.00
#
_symmetry.space_group_name_H-M   'P 1'
#
loop_
_entity.id
_entity.type
_entity.pdbx_description
1 polymer ?
#
loop_
_entity_poly.entity_id
_entity_poly.type
_entity_poly.pdbx_seq_one_letter_code
_entity_poly.pdbx_strand_id
1 'polypeptide(L)'
;QVGRQVDVVTVRPMDDLGRVIAEQKIDIGIVAVPAAQAQPVINRLVECGIKAILNYAPIAPQVPQDVRVRNIDPVLGLQTMTYHLKTMKERKGKQG
;
A
#
# COMPACT_ATOMS: atom_id res chain seq x y z
N GLN A 1 3.48 16.53 11.46
CA GLN A 1 4.80 15.92 11.20
C GLN A 1 5.39 16.30 9.83
N VAL A 2 4.89 17.34 9.15
CA VAL A 2 5.47 17.84 7.89
C VAL A 2 6.87 18.43 8.16
N GLY A 3 7.82 18.20 7.24
CA GLY A 3 9.20 18.68 7.32
C GLY A 3 10.18 17.72 8.03
N ARG A 4 9.69 16.63 8.63
CA ARG A 4 10.54 15.62 9.27
C ARG A 4 11.27 14.79 8.21
N GLN A 5 12.55 14.51 8.42
CA GLN A 5 13.30 13.53 7.64
C GLN A 5 13.19 12.14 8.28
N VAL A 6 12.90 11.14 7.46
CA VAL A 6 12.90 9.72 7.82
C VAL A 6 13.94 9.06 6.92
N ASP A 7 15.12 8.81 7.50
CA ASP A 7 16.30 8.34 6.77
C ASP A 7 16.65 9.29 5.61
N VAL A 8 16.58 8.83 4.35
CA VAL A 8 16.84 9.66 3.17
C VAL A 8 15.61 10.38 2.62
N VAL A 9 14.42 10.15 3.19
CA VAL A 9 13.14 10.65 2.67
C VAL A 9 12.61 11.80 3.52
N THR A 10 12.15 12.88 2.89
CA THR A 10 11.52 14.01 3.57
C THR A 10 10.00 13.86 3.59
N VAL A 11 9.38 14.02 4.75
CA VAL A 11 7.91 14.09 4.89
C VAL A 11 7.45 15.46 4.39
N ARG A 12 6.64 15.45 3.33
CA ARG A 12 6.11 16.66 2.67
C ARG A 12 4.62 16.86 2.97
N PRO A 13 4.10 18.09 2.88
CA PRO A 13 2.66 18.33 2.96
C PRO A 13 1.94 17.69 1.75
N MET A 14 0.68 17.31 1.93
CA MET A 14 -0.11 16.71 0.85
C MET A 14 -0.34 17.67 -0.33
N ASP A 15 -0.28 18.98 -0.07
CA ASP A 15 -0.41 20.02 -1.09
C ASP A 15 0.71 19.99 -2.12
N ASP A 16 1.90 19.47 -1.75
CA ASP A 16 3.04 19.30 -2.66
C ASP A 16 2.89 18.10 -3.61
N LEU A 17 1.90 17.22 -3.39
CA LEU A 17 1.84 15.90 -4.04
C LEU A 17 1.91 15.98 -5.56
N GLY A 18 1.06 16.80 -6.18
CA GLY A 18 0.98 16.91 -7.64
C GLY A 18 2.29 17.42 -8.25
N ARG A 19 2.89 18.45 -7.63
CA ARG A 19 4.19 19.01 -8.04
C ARG A 19 5.28 17.94 -7.97
N VAL A 20 5.36 17.21 -6.86
CA VAL A 20 6.37 16.18 -6.64
C VAL A 20 6.24 15.02 -7.62
N ILE A 21 5.02 14.55 -7.86
CA ILE A 21 4.75 13.48 -8.84
C ILE A 21 5.20 13.89 -10.23
N ALA A 22 4.89 15.12 -10.65
CA ALA A 22 5.27 15.63 -11.96
C ALA A 22 6.79 15.82 -12.11
N GLU A 23 7.43 16.48 -11.14
CA GLU A 23 8.88 16.75 -11.16
C GLU A 23 9.71 15.47 -11.14
N GLN A 24 9.29 14.48 -10.35
CA GLN A 24 10.04 13.24 -10.13
C GLN A 24 9.56 12.08 -11.03
N LYS A 25 8.53 12.31 -11.84
CA LYS A 25 7.93 11.30 -12.75
C LYS A 25 7.56 10.01 -12.01
N ILE A 26 6.79 10.16 -10.94
CA ILE A 26 6.41 9.04 -10.07
C ILE A 26 5.28 8.25 -10.72
N ASP A 27 5.45 6.93 -10.85
CA ASP A 27 4.44 6.04 -11.44
C ASP A 27 3.62 5.25 -10.40
N ILE A 28 4.19 5.06 -9.20
CA ILE A 28 3.66 4.17 -8.15
C ILE A 28 3.46 4.92 -6.83
N GLY A 29 2.27 4.82 -6.26
CA GLY A 29 1.93 5.32 -4.93
C GLY A 29 1.70 4.21 -3.91
N ILE A 30 2.05 4.44 -2.63
CA ILE A 30 1.71 3.55 -1.52
C ILE A 30 0.72 4.28 -0.60
N VAL A 31 -0.40 3.62 -0.29
CA VAL A 31 -1.45 4.16 0.59
C VAL A 31 -1.48 3.35 1.88
N ALA A 32 -1.11 3.99 2.97
CA ALA A 32 -1.05 3.41 4.32
C ALA A 32 -1.75 4.31 5.36
N VAL A 33 -2.90 4.86 4.97
CA VAL A 33 -3.74 5.73 5.81
C VAL A 33 -4.92 4.95 6.38
N PRO A 34 -5.61 5.46 7.43
CA PRO A 34 -6.85 4.86 7.91
C PRO A 34 -7.90 4.71 6.80
N ALA A 35 -8.77 3.70 6.89
CA ALA A 35 -9.76 3.37 5.87
C ALA A 35 -10.61 4.58 5.42
N ALA A 36 -11.04 5.42 6.37
CA ALA A 36 -11.85 6.61 6.10
C ALA A 36 -11.16 7.64 5.19
N GLN A 37 -9.83 7.62 5.10
CA GLN A 37 -9.03 8.57 4.32
C GLN A 37 -8.47 7.95 3.03
N ALA A 38 -8.60 6.63 2.84
CA ALA A 38 -7.92 5.94 1.76
C ALA A 38 -8.48 6.28 0.38
N GLN A 39 -9.81 6.31 0.19
CA GLN A 39 -10.40 6.65 -1.11
C GLN A 39 -10.09 8.10 -1.54
N PRO A 40 -10.23 9.13 -0.68
CA PRO A 40 -9.81 10.49 -1.03
C PRO A 40 -8.33 10.59 -1.43
N VAL A 41 -7.42 9.92 -0.71
CA VAL A 41 -6.00 9.89 -1.05
C VAL A 41 -5.74 9.20 -2.38
N ILE A 42 -6.42 8.08 -2.64
CA ILE A 42 -6.32 7.34 -3.91
C ILE A 42 -6.80 8.20 -5.07
N ASN A 43 -7.95 8.87 -4.93
CA ASN A 43 -8.45 9.79 -5.95
C ASN A 43 -7.42 10.87 -6.27
N ARG A 44 -6.80 11.45 -5.23
CA ARG A 44 -5.79 12.48 -5.41
C ARG A 44 -4.55 11.98 -6.14
N LEU A 45 -4.09 10.77 -5.83
CA LEU A 45 -2.97 10.13 -6.55
C LEU A 45 -3.30 9.92 -8.03
N VAL A 46 -4.52 9.45 -8.32
CA VAL A 46 -5.02 9.24 -9.69
C VAL A 46 -5.10 10.56 -10.46
N GLU A 47 -5.66 11.62 -9.86
CA GLU A 47 -5.71 12.98 -10.44
C GLU A 47 -4.32 13.51 -10.78
N CYS A 48 -3.30 13.16 -9.98
CA CYS A 48 -1.92 13.56 -10.20
C CYS A 48 -1.18 12.68 -11.23
N GLY A 49 -1.84 11.66 -11.79
CA GLY A 49 -1.28 10.83 -12.88
C GLY A 49 -0.65 9.50 -12.46
N ILE A 50 -0.75 9.10 -11.18
CA ILE A 50 -0.26 7.79 -10.73
C ILE A 50 -1.00 6.66 -11.44
N LYS A 51 -0.25 5.65 -11.91
CA LYS A 51 -0.80 4.50 -12.66
C LYS A 51 -0.87 3.21 -11.86
N ALA A 52 -0.09 3.09 -10.79
CA ALA A 52 -0.14 1.94 -9.90
C ALA A 52 -0.19 2.35 -8.43
N ILE A 53 -1.03 1.68 -7.64
CA ILE A 53 -1.19 1.96 -6.22
C ILE A 53 -1.09 0.66 -5.43
N LEU A 54 -0.22 0.66 -4.42
CA LEU A 54 -0.18 -0.37 -3.40
C LEU A 54 -0.98 0.11 -2.18
N ASN A 55 -2.11 -0.53 -1.92
CA ASN A 55 -3.03 -0.11 -0.87
C ASN A 55 -2.96 -1.06 0.34
N TYR A 56 -2.56 -0.54 1.50
CA TYR A 56 -2.59 -1.24 2.78
C TYR A 56 -3.85 -0.95 3.60
N ALA A 57 -4.70 -0.01 3.15
CA ALA A 57 -5.93 0.29 3.84
C ALA A 57 -6.98 -0.81 3.57
N PRO A 58 -7.80 -1.21 4.57
CA PRO A 58 -8.77 -2.29 4.45
C PRO A 58 -10.04 -1.81 3.73
N ILE A 59 -9.89 -1.39 2.47
CA ILE A 59 -10.97 -0.93 1.60
C ILE A 59 -10.88 -1.60 0.23
N ALA A 60 -12.00 -1.59 -0.50
CA ALA A 60 -12.04 -1.88 -1.92
C ALA A 60 -12.10 -0.55 -2.69
N PRO A 61 -10.95 0.00 -3.14
CA PRO A 61 -10.94 1.32 -3.75
C PRO A 61 -11.53 1.30 -5.16
N GLN A 62 -12.23 2.35 -5.51
CA GLN A 62 -12.72 2.60 -6.86
C GLN A 62 -11.70 3.45 -7.61
N VAL A 63 -11.26 2.97 -8.77
CA VAL A 63 -10.31 3.67 -9.65
C VAL A 63 -10.71 3.51 -11.12
N PRO A 64 -10.29 4.42 -12.01
CA PRO A 64 -10.40 4.24 -13.45
C PRO A 64 -9.70 2.96 -13.97
N GLN A 65 -10.12 2.47 -15.13
CA GLN A 65 -9.63 1.21 -15.70
C GLN A 65 -8.14 1.23 -16.06
N ASP A 66 -7.57 2.41 -16.30
CA ASP A 66 -6.15 2.60 -16.61
C ASP A 66 -5.26 2.67 -15.36
N VAL A 67 -5.82 2.54 -14.15
CA VAL A 67 -5.08 2.53 -12.89
C VAL A 67 -5.12 1.14 -12.26
N ARG A 68 -3.95 0.63 -11.87
CA ARG A 68 -3.83 -0.67 -11.19
C ARG A 68 -3.73 -0.48 -9.69
N VAL A 69 -4.58 -1.16 -8.94
CA VAL A 69 -4.50 -1.19 -7.47
C VAL A 69 -4.22 -2.61 -6.99
N ARG A 70 -3.23 -2.76 -6.10
CA ARG A 70 -2.98 -3.99 -5.37
C ARG A 70 -3.25 -3.75 -3.89
N ASN A 71 -4.26 -4.44 -3.36
CA ASN A 71 -4.54 -4.43 -1.93
C ASN A 71 -3.60 -5.42 -1.22
N ILE A 72 -2.97 -4.98 -0.14
CA ILE A 72 -2.12 -5.79 0.73
C ILE A 72 -2.80 -5.89 2.08
N ASP A 73 -3.04 -7.13 2.51
CA ASP A 73 -3.47 -7.45 3.87
C ASP A 73 -2.35 -8.23 4.57
N PRO A 74 -1.52 -7.55 5.39
CA PRO A 74 -0.45 -8.21 6.14
C PRO A 74 -0.97 -9.23 7.14
N VAL A 75 -2.19 -9.03 7.68
CA VAL A 75 -2.79 -9.93 8.66
C VAL A 75 -3.15 -11.25 8.00
N LEU A 76 -3.80 -11.19 6.83
CA LEU A 76 -4.10 -12.38 6.04
C LEU A 76 -2.81 -13.11 5.63
N GLY A 77 -1.79 -12.35 5.18
CA GLY A 77 -0.49 -12.94 4.85
C GLY A 77 0.14 -13.71 6.02
N LEU A 78 0.08 -13.14 7.23
CA LEU A 78 0.56 -13.79 8.45
C LEU A 78 -0.26 -15.03 8.81
N GLN A 79 -1.59 -14.97 8.68
CA GLN A 79 -2.47 -16.11 8.92
C GLN A 79 -2.17 -17.27 7.96
N THR A 80 -1.97 -16.98 6.68
CA THR A 80 -1.57 -18.00 5.69
C THR A 80 -0.23 -18.64 6.07
N MET A 81 0.77 -17.85 6.47
CA MET A 81 2.07 -18.37 6.91
C MET A 81 1.94 -19.26 8.15
N THR A 82 1.17 -18.84 9.16
CA THR A 82 0.98 -19.64 10.38
C THR A 82 0.27 -20.98 10.12
N TYR A 83 -0.73 -21.00 9.24
CA TYR A 83 -1.36 -22.24 8.79
C TYR A 83 -0.36 -23.18 8.11
N HIS A 84 0.45 -22.67 7.17
CA HIS A 84 1.46 -23.49 6.50
C HIS A 84 2.49 -24.06 7.48
N LEU A 85 2.98 -23.26 8.43
CA LEU A 85 3.90 -23.74 9.47
C LEU A 85 3.29 -24.86 10.32
N LYS A 86 1.99 -24.77 10.67
CA LYS A 86 1.28 -25.84 11.38
C LYS A 86 1.25 -27.13 10.56
N THR A 87 0.85 -27.06 9.29
CA THR A 87 0.79 -28.24 8.41
C THR A 87 2.16 -28.89 8.16
N MET A 88 3.24 -28.09 8.10
CA MET A 88 4.60 -28.60 7.96
C MET A 88 5.06 -29.36 9.21
N LYS A 89 4.71 -28.88 10.41
CA LYS A 89 5.02 -29.57 11.67
C LYS A 89 4.26 -30.88 11.81
N GLU A 90 2.97 -30.92 11.44
CA GLU A 90 2.14 -32.14 11.48
C GLU A 90 2.63 -33.23 10.52
N ARG A 91 3.17 -32.84 9.35
CA ARG A 91 3.79 -33.78 8.39
C ARG A 91 5.07 -34.40 8.94
N LYS A 92 5.93 -33.61 9.60
CA LYS A 92 7.18 -34.12 10.20
C LYS A 92 6.94 -35.07 11.38
N GLY A 93 5.84 -34.93 12.12
CA GLY A 93 5.50 -35.78 13.26
C GLY A 93 4.84 -37.12 12.92
N LYS A 94 4.44 -37.35 11.66
CA LYS A 94 3.85 -38.64 11.21
C LYS A 94 4.86 -39.56 10.51
N GLN A 95 6.12 -39.13 10.42
CA GLN A 95 7.17 -39.79 9.64
C GLN A 95 8.37 -40.22 10.49
N GLY A 96 8.28 -40.08 11.82
CA GLY A 96 9.18 -40.65 12.82
C GLY A 96 8.36 -41.42 13.85
#